data_AF-A0A7V4AWT7-F1
#
_entry.id   AF-A0A7V4AWT7-F1
#
_cell.length_a   1.000
_cell.length_b   1.000
_cell.length_c   1.000
_cell.angle_alpha   90.00
_cell.angle_beta   90.00
_cell.angle_gamma   90.00
#
_symmetry.space_group_name_H-M   'P 1'
#
loop_
_entity.id
_entity.type
_entity.pdbx_description
1 polymer ?
#
loop_
_entity_poly.entity_id
_entity_poly.type
_entity_poly.pdbx_seq_one_letter_code
_entity_poly.pdbx_strand_id
1 'polypeptide(L)'
;MKFLGLADDVSGMMSAAMYREFIYPAHKLIFDALAPTAALRYLHNDSNARHILHHYRKLRPGAVNFGPDVPVRLIRERIPGAVIYGQVPPTKILLNGTPEEVRREALANVAHARADRGRIVLTSAGSINPGTSFDNLRALIQASRESEHIGI
;
A
#
# COMPACT_ATOMS: atom_id res chain seq x y z
N MET A 1 -8.58 -9.11 18.16
CA MET A 1 -8.77 -8.02 17.19
C MET A 1 -9.32 -8.63 15.91
N LYS A 2 -10.43 -8.15 15.34
CA LYS A 2 -10.92 -8.63 14.04
C LYS A 2 -10.14 -7.91 12.92
N PHE A 3 -9.71 -8.63 11.90
CA PHE A 3 -9.05 -8.08 10.71
C PHE A 3 -9.93 -8.39 9.51
N LEU A 4 -10.12 -7.41 8.62
CA LEU A 4 -10.81 -7.62 7.35
C LEU A 4 -9.98 -7.00 6.23
N GLY A 5 -9.51 -7.86 5.33
CA GLY A 5 -8.90 -7.47 4.07
C GLY A 5 -9.93 -7.44 2.95
N LEU A 6 -9.95 -6.36 2.18
CA LEU A 6 -10.68 -6.26 0.93
C LEU A 6 -9.67 -6.02 -0.19
N ALA A 7 -9.61 -6.94 -1.15
CA ALA A 7 -8.78 -6.85 -2.34
C ALA A 7 -9.64 -6.50 -3.55
N ASP A 8 -9.32 -5.37 -4.19
CA ASP A 8 -10.05 -4.80 -5.30
C ASP A 8 -9.05 -4.41 -6.38
N ASP A 9 -8.77 -5.30 -7.32
CA ASP A 9 -7.74 -5.06 -8.33
C ASP A 9 -8.28 -4.38 -9.60
N VAL A 10 -9.60 -4.23 -9.71
CA VAL A 10 -10.27 -3.81 -10.95
C VAL A 10 -10.86 -2.41 -10.89
N SER A 11 -11.20 -1.88 -9.70
CA SER A 11 -11.84 -0.56 -9.61
C SER A 11 -10.96 0.58 -10.10
N GLY A 12 -9.64 0.42 -10.07
CA GLY A 12 -8.72 1.40 -10.63
C GLY A 12 -8.87 1.54 -12.15
N MET A 13 -9.46 0.56 -12.83
CA MET A 13 -9.76 0.61 -14.27
C MET A 13 -11.06 1.37 -14.58
N MET A 14 -11.86 1.69 -13.56
CA MET A 14 -13.13 2.41 -13.72
C MET A 14 -12.92 3.91 -13.57
N SER A 15 -13.76 4.72 -14.21
CA SER A 15 -13.81 6.16 -13.90
C SER A 15 -14.24 6.38 -12.44
N ALA A 16 -13.89 7.52 -11.85
CA ALA A 16 -14.30 7.83 -10.49
C ALA A 16 -15.84 7.89 -10.32
N ALA A 17 -16.58 8.25 -11.37
CA ALA A 17 -18.03 8.24 -11.38
C ALA A 17 -18.57 6.81 -11.35
N MET A 18 -18.04 5.93 -12.21
CA MET A 18 -18.41 4.52 -12.25
C MET A 18 -18.07 3.81 -10.94
N TYR A 19 -16.89 4.04 -10.38
CA TYR A 19 -16.51 3.48 -9.07
C TYR A 19 -17.51 3.89 -7.98
N ARG A 20 -17.89 5.17 -7.93
CA ARG A 20 -18.84 5.70 -6.95
C ARG A 20 -20.22 5.06 -7.06
N GLU A 21 -20.68 4.81 -8.28
CA GLU A 21 -22.00 4.26 -8.57
C GLU A 21 -22.05 2.75 -8.31
N PHE A 22 -21.09 2.00 -8.84
CA PHE A 22 -21.19 0.55 -8.92
C PHE A 22 -20.43 -0.20 -7.82
N ILE A 23 -19.34 0.36 -7.28
CA ILE A 23 -18.43 -0.38 -6.38
C ILE A 23 -18.44 0.16 -4.96
N TYR A 24 -18.32 1.48 -4.80
CA TYR A 24 -18.22 2.11 -3.49
C TYR A 24 -19.35 1.72 -2.50
N PRO A 25 -20.64 1.62 -2.91
CA PRO A 25 -21.70 1.21 -2.00
C PRO A 25 -21.47 -0.20 -1.44
N ALA A 26 -20.99 -1.14 -2.26
CA ALA A 26 -20.69 -2.50 -1.84
C ALA A 26 -19.49 -2.56 -0.89
N HIS A 27 -18.40 -1.85 -1.21
CA HIS A 27 -17.23 -1.75 -0.31
C HIS A 27 -17.61 -1.19 1.06
N LYS A 28 -18.42 -0.12 1.06
CA LYS A 28 -18.91 0.49 2.30
C LYS A 28 -19.76 -0.50 3.10
N LEU A 29 -20.69 -1.20 2.45
CA LEU A 29 -21.54 -2.21 3.09
C LEU A 29 -20.70 -3.32 3.74
N ILE A 30 -19.72 -3.87 3.01
CA ILE A 30 -18.82 -4.92 3.51
C ILE A 30 -18.07 -4.44 4.75
N PHE A 31 -17.42 -3.29 4.67
CA PHE A 31 -16.65 -2.76 5.81
C PHE A 31 -17.55 -2.40 7.00
N ASP A 32 -18.73 -1.82 6.78
CA ASP A 32 -19.62 -1.44 7.86
C ASP A 32 -20.30 -2.65 8.51
N ALA A 33 -20.58 -3.72 7.76
CA ALA A 33 -21.15 -4.95 8.32
C ALA A 33 -20.12 -5.82 9.05
N LEU A 34 -18.93 -6.00 8.45
CA LEU A 34 -17.94 -6.98 8.92
C LEU A 34 -16.81 -6.37 9.75
N ALA A 35 -16.57 -5.06 9.61
CA ALA A 35 -15.57 -4.30 10.36
C ALA A 35 -16.11 -2.94 10.86
N PRO A 36 -17.25 -2.91 11.60
CA PRO A 36 -17.90 -1.66 12.02
C PRO A 36 -17.05 -0.81 12.97
N THR A 37 -16.25 -1.45 13.83
CA THR A 37 -15.46 -0.80 14.89
C THR A 37 -14.18 -1.57 15.19
N ALA A 38 -13.11 -0.89 15.63
CA ALA A 38 -11.84 -1.42 16.18
C ALA A 38 -11.10 -2.51 15.38
N ALA A 39 -11.71 -3.00 14.29
CA ALA A 39 -11.16 -3.97 13.38
C ALA A 39 -10.26 -3.25 12.39
N LEU A 40 -9.08 -3.82 12.15
CA LEU A 40 -8.17 -3.26 11.16
C LEU A 40 -8.76 -3.53 9.77
N ARG A 41 -9.28 -2.48 9.15
CA ARG A 41 -9.70 -2.46 7.75
C ARG A 41 -8.45 -2.38 6.87
N TYR A 42 -8.15 -3.45 6.15
CA TYR A 42 -7.08 -3.50 5.15
C TYR A 42 -7.69 -3.38 3.75
N LEU A 43 -7.15 -2.48 2.95
CA LEU A 43 -7.61 -2.25 1.58
C LEU A 43 -6.46 -2.44 0.60
N HIS A 44 -6.70 -3.29 -0.40
CA HIS A 44 -5.75 -3.61 -1.46
C HIS A 44 -6.31 -3.24 -2.84
N ASN A 45 -5.45 -2.73 -3.73
CA ASN A 45 -5.75 -2.51 -5.15
C ASN A 45 -4.46 -2.49 -5.99
N ASP A 46 -4.30 -3.41 -6.93
CA ASP A 46 -3.11 -3.50 -7.80
C ASP A 46 -3.11 -2.54 -9.01
N SER A 47 -4.25 -1.91 -9.33
CA SER A 47 -4.39 -0.95 -10.42
C SER A 47 -3.92 0.45 -10.04
N ASN A 48 -3.78 1.33 -11.05
CA ASN A 48 -3.60 2.76 -10.81
C ASN A 48 -4.90 3.37 -10.26
N ALA A 49 -5.02 3.43 -8.94
CA ALA A 49 -6.22 3.91 -8.24
C ALA A 49 -6.18 5.39 -7.83
N ARG A 50 -5.26 6.20 -8.38
CA ARG A 50 -5.02 7.59 -7.94
C ARG A 50 -6.28 8.45 -7.92
N HIS A 51 -7.13 8.31 -8.94
CA HIS A 51 -8.37 9.07 -9.14
C HIS A 51 -9.53 8.62 -8.23
N ILE A 52 -9.42 7.49 -7.53
CA ILE A 52 -10.45 6.98 -6.60
C ILE A 52 -10.04 7.00 -5.13
N LEU A 53 -8.80 7.40 -4.80
CA LEU A 53 -8.30 7.47 -3.43
C LEU A 53 -9.19 8.28 -2.47
N HIS A 54 -9.88 9.32 -2.97
CA HIS A 54 -10.79 10.10 -2.13
C HIS A 54 -12.00 9.30 -1.65
N HIS A 55 -12.45 8.30 -2.40
CA HIS A 55 -13.48 7.37 -1.95
C HIS A 55 -12.91 6.32 -0.99
N TYR A 56 -11.72 5.79 -1.28
CA TYR A 56 -11.04 4.85 -0.37
C TYR A 56 -10.82 5.45 1.01
N ARG A 57 -10.47 6.74 1.12
CA ARG A 57 -10.41 7.44 2.41
C ARG A 57 -11.71 7.33 3.21
N LYS A 58 -12.88 7.41 2.56
CA LYS A 58 -14.19 7.33 3.23
C LYS A 58 -14.48 5.94 3.79
N LEU A 59 -13.82 4.90 3.28
CA LEU A 59 -13.88 3.54 3.84
C LEU A 59 -13.08 3.40 5.14
N ARG A 60 -12.30 4.43 5.51
CA ARG A 60 -11.49 4.50 6.74
C ARG A 60 -10.56 3.28 6.91
N PRO A 61 -9.76 2.92 5.89
CA PRO A 61 -8.79 1.83 6.04
C PRO A 61 -7.75 2.21 7.10
N GLY A 62 -7.43 1.26 7.98
CA GLY A 62 -6.32 1.40 8.92
C GLY A 62 -5.01 0.89 8.33
N ALA A 63 -5.06 0.12 7.23
CA ALA A 63 -3.91 -0.35 6.48
C ALA A 63 -4.22 -0.43 4.98
N VAL A 64 -3.22 -0.20 4.13
CA VAL A 64 -3.37 -0.17 2.67
C VAL A 64 -2.18 -0.78 1.95
N ASN A 65 -2.43 -1.39 0.78
CA ASN A 65 -1.44 -1.74 -0.23
C ASN A 65 -2.01 -1.33 -1.59
N PHE A 66 -1.29 -0.49 -2.33
CA PHE A 66 -1.74 -0.05 -3.64
C PHE A 66 -0.71 -0.42 -4.71
N GLY A 67 -1.15 -0.37 -5.97
CA GLY A 67 -0.28 -0.54 -7.12
C GLY A 67 0.83 0.51 -7.18
N PRO A 68 1.93 0.21 -7.89
CA PRO A 68 3.18 1.00 -7.86
C PRO A 68 3.04 2.43 -8.38
N ASP A 69 1.95 2.75 -9.11
CA ASP A 69 1.66 4.10 -9.60
C ASP A 69 1.10 5.04 -8.50
N VAL A 70 0.86 4.51 -7.30
CA VAL A 70 0.36 5.26 -6.14
C VAL A 70 1.50 5.44 -5.11
N PRO A 71 2.33 6.50 -5.24
CA PRO A 71 3.51 6.67 -4.41
C PRO A 71 3.14 6.96 -2.95
N VAL A 72 4.02 6.59 -2.02
CA VAL A 72 3.85 6.76 -0.56
C VAL A 72 3.36 8.16 -0.19
N ARG A 73 3.94 9.22 -0.76
CA ARG A 73 3.55 10.62 -0.48
C ARG A 73 2.07 10.87 -0.75
N LEU A 74 1.55 10.36 -1.88
CA LEU A 74 0.14 10.51 -2.24
C LEU A 74 -0.76 9.70 -1.31
N ILE A 75 -0.33 8.49 -0.93
CA ILE A 75 -1.07 7.67 0.03
C ILE A 75 -1.17 8.40 1.38
N ARG A 76 -0.09 9.00 1.87
CA ARG A 76 -0.08 9.80 3.11
C ARG A 76 -1.03 10.99 3.02
N GLU A 77 -0.98 11.76 1.94
CA GLU A 77 -1.86 12.91 1.71
C GLU A 77 -3.34 12.50 1.73
N ARG A 78 -3.68 11.42 1.02
CA ARG A 78 -5.08 11.03 0.80
C ARG A 78 -5.66 10.16 1.90
N ILE A 79 -4.86 9.30 2.50
CA ILE A 79 -5.26 8.33 3.53
C ILE A 79 -4.31 8.45 4.73
N PRO A 80 -4.36 9.59 5.46
CA PRO A 80 -3.47 9.84 6.57
C PRO A 80 -3.66 8.81 7.68
N GLY A 81 -2.57 8.44 8.35
CA GLY A 81 -2.59 7.53 9.50
C GLY A 81 -2.71 6.02 9.19
N ALA A 82 -3.05 5.62 7.97
CA ALA A 82 -3.07 4.20 7.60
C ALA A 82 -1.65 3.60 7.63
N VAL A 83 -1.49 2.32 7.95
CA VAL A 83 -0.23 1.60 7.73
C VAL A 83 -0.08 1.30 6.24
N ILE A 84 1.02 1.71 5.61
CA ILE A 84 1.31 1.34 4.22
C ILE A 84 2.04 0.02 4.22
N TYR A 85 1.53 -0.97 3.49
CA TYR A 85 2.30 -2.13 3.07
C TYR A 85 2.77 -1.81 1.65
N GLY A 86 4.07 -1.81 1.39
CA GLY A 86 4.65 -1.42 0.09
C GLY A 86 5.86 -0.50 0.25
N GLN A 87 6.18 0.35 -0.73
CA GLN A 87 5.63 0.51 -2.08
C GLN A 87 6.70 0.22 -3.14
N VAL A 88 7.56 -0.77 -2.87
CA VAL A 88 8.60 -1.15 -3.84
C VAL A 88 7.92 -1.75 -5.08
N PRO A 89 8.17 -1.22 -6.30
CA PRO A 89 7.54 -1.73 -7.51
C PRO A 89 7.84 -3.23 -7.71
N PRO A 90 6.82 -4.10 -7.81
CA PRO A 90 6.99 -5.56 -7.71
C PRO A 90 7.80 -6.12 -8.88
N THR A 91 7.52 -5.64 -10.10
CA THR A 91 8.17 -6.14 -11.32
C THR A 91 9.46 -5.38 -11.61
N LYS A 92 9.39 -4.04 -11.68
CA LYS A 92 10.50 -3.21 -12.15
C LYS A 92 11.70 -3.22 -11.20
N ILE A 93 11.45 -3.21 -9.89
CA ILE A 93 12.50 -3.06 -8.88
C ILE A 93 12.70 -4.38 -8.13
N LEU A 94 11.63 -4.96 -7.57
CA LEU A 94 11.80 -6.12 -6.70
C LEU A 94 12.17 -7.40 -7.47
N LEU A 95 11.51 -7.69 -8.60
CA LEU A 95 11.83 -8.85 -9.43
C LEU A 95 13.08 -8.63 -10.30
N ASN A 96 13.09 -7.54 -11.09
CA ASN A 96 14.10 -7.33 -12.14
C ASN A 96 15.24 -6.39 -11.75
N GLY A 97 15.18 -5.74 -10.60
CA GLY A 97 16.22 -4.83 -10.13
C GLY A 97 17.33 -5.55 -9.37
N THR A 98 18.31 -4.76 -8.96
CA THR A 98 19.42 -5.19 -8.11
C THR A 98 19.11 -4.99 -6.62
N PRO A 99 19.82 -5.68 -5.69
CA PRO A 99 19.64 -5.46 -4.26
C PRO A 99 19.82 -4.00 -3.84
N GLU A 100 20.75 -3.28 -4.47
CA GLU A 100 20.98 -1.87 -4.19
C GLU A 100 19.82 -0.97 -4.64
N GLU A 101 19.20 -1.26 -5.79
CA GLU A 101 18.01 -0.54 -6.24
C GLU A 101 16.82 -0.79 -5.31
N VAL A 102 16.62 -2.03 -4.87
CA VAL A 102 15.59 -2.38 -3.89
C VAL A 102 15.81 -1.64 -2.58
N ARG A 103 17.03 -1.66 -2.05
CA ARG A 103 17.40 -0.99 -0.80
C ARG A 103 17.16 0.52 -0.90
N ARG A 104 17.62 1.16 -1.98
CA ARG A 104 17.43 2.59 -2.25
C ARG A 104 15.95 2.96 -2.32
N GLU A 105 15.15 2.20 -3.06
CA GLU A 105 13.70 2.43 -3.19
C GLU A 105 12.98 2.26 -1.85
N ALA A 106 13.34 1.23 -1.08
CA ALA A 106 12.79 0.98 0.23
C ALA A 106 13.06 2.15 1.19
N LEU A 107 14.32 2.62 1.29
CA LEU A 107 14.68 3.77 2.13
C LEU A 107 13.99 5.07 1.69
N ALA A 108 13.84 5.30 0.39
CA ALA A 108 13.08 6.44 -0.13
C ALA A 108 11.61 6.39 0.31
N ASN A 109 10.99 5.21 0.24
CA ASN A 109 9.63 4.97 0.72
C ASN A 109 9.50 5.22 2.23
N VAL A 110 10.47 4.79 3.04
CA VAL A 110 10.52 5.12 4.48
C VAL A 110 10.57 6.63 4.69
N ALA A 111 11.49 7.33 4.02
CA ALA A 111 11.63 8.78 4.15
C ALA A 111 10.34 9.54 3.78
N HIS A 112 9.58 9.05 2.80
CA HIS A 112 8.28 9.60 2.43
C HIS A 112 7.18 9.29 3.43
N ALA A 113 7.21 8.13 4.09
CA ALA A 113 6.24 7.75 5.10
C ALA A 113 6.38 8.57 6.39
N ARG A 114 7.58 9.08 6.68
CA ARG A 114 7.86 9.85 7.90
C ARG A 114 7.25 11.24 7.99
N ALA A 115 6.91 11.85 6.85
CA ALA A 115 6.44 13.22 6.80
C ALA A 115 5.22 13.51 7.71
N ASP A 116 4.45 12.47 8.09
CA ASP A 116 3.27 12.58 8.97
C ASP A 116 3.30 11.65 10.19
N ARG A 117 4.48 11.14 10.59
CA ARG A 117 4.63 10.04 11.59
C ARG A 117 3.89 8.75 11.18
N GLY A 118 3.65 8.57 9.89
CA GLY A 118 3.05 7.38 9.32
C GLY A 118 3.91 6.13 9.49
N ARG A 119 3.26 4.97 9.46
CA ARG A 119 3.91 3.66 9.55
C ARG A 119 3.94 3.02 8.16
N ILE A 120 5.07 2.42 7.82
CA ILE A 120 5.24 1.62 6.61
C ILE A 120 5.81 0.25 6.95
N VAL A 121 5.31 -0.78 6.29
CA VAL A 121 5.85 -2.13 6.26
C VAL A 121 6.48 -2.30 4.89
N LEU A 122 7.81 -2.45 4.88
CA LEU A 122 8.58 -2.57 3.64
C LEU A 122 8.29 -3.92 2.97
N THR A 123 7.60 -3.84 1.84
CA THR A 123 7.27 -4.97 0.96
C THR A 123 7.02 -4.43 -0.45
N SER A 124 6.66 -5.31 -1.39
CA SER A 124 6.17 -4.91 -2.71
C SER A 124 4.88 -4.10 -2.64
N ALA A 125 4.71 -3.17 -3.59
CA ALA A 125 3.39 -2.78 -4.05
C ALA A 125 2.73 -3.99 -4.71
N GLY A 126 1.60 -4.46 -4.21
CA GLY A 126 1.04 -5.76 -4.62
C GLY A 126 1.86 -6.96 -4.15
N SER A 127 1.84 -8.01 -4.96
CA SER A 127 2.47 -9.29 -4.64
C SER A 127 3.98 -9.31 -4.87
N ILE A 128 4.67 -10.21 -4.16
CA ILE A 128 6.04 -10.60 -4.50
C ILE A 128 5.96 -11.57 -5.68
N ASN A 129 6.52 -11.19 -6.82
CA ASN A 129 6.43 -11.99 -8.04
C ASN A 129 7.30 -13.27 -7.92
N PRO A 130 6.83 -14.42 -8.43
CA PRO A 130 7.68 -15.60 -8.57
C PRO A 130 8.97 -15.28 -9.34
N GLY A 131 10.09 -15.78 -8.83
CA GLY A 131 11.42 -15.51 -9.41
C GLY A 131 12.16 -14.33 -8.79
N THR A 132 11.55 -13.56 -7.86
CA THR A 132 12.28 -12.56 -7.07
C THR A 132 13.44 -13.23 -6.33
N SER A 133 14.65 -12.68 -6.51
CA SER A 133 15.85 -13.23 -5.88
C SER A 133 15.80 -13.08 -4.36
N PHE A 134 16.40 -14.04 -3.65
CA PHE A 134 16.56 -13.93 -2.20
C PHE A 134 17.41 -12.71 -1.81
N ASP A 135 18.36 -12.30 -2.65
CA ASP A 135 19.18 -11.11 -2.39
C ASP A 135 18.33 -9.82 -2.40
N ASN A 136 17.37 -9.72 -3.32
CA ASN A 136 16.42 -8.61 -3.34
C ASN A 136 15.49 -8.63 -2.12
N LEU A 137 15.04 -9.81 -1.68
CA LEU A 137 14.26 -9.92 -0.43
C LEU A 137 15.10 -9.53 0.80
N ARG A 138 16.37 -9.95 0.86
CA ARG A 138 17.28 -9.55 1.94
C ARG A 138 17.53 -8.05 1.94
N ALA A 139 17.57 -7.40 0.78
CA ALA A 139 17.72 -5.94 0.68
C ALA A 139 16.56 -5.18 1.34
N LEU A 140 15.30 -5.67 1.26
CA LEU A 140 14.17 -5.10 1.99
C LEU A 140 14.38 -5.19 3.52
N ILE A 141 14.82 -6.36 4.00
CA ILE A 141 15.08 -6.60 5.42
C ILE A 141 16.22 -5.69 5.91
N GLN A 142 17.28 -5.56 5.12
CA GLN A 142 18.40 -4.70 5.43
C GLN A 142 17.98 -3.23 5.50
N ALA A 143 17.20 -2.74 4.52
CA ALA A 143 16.67 -1.39 4.53
C ALA A 143 15.80 -1.11 5.78
N SER A 144 15.00 -2.08 6.23
CA SER A 144 14.20 -1.96 7.45
C SER A 144 15.09 -1.77 8.69
N ARG A 145 16.14 -2.58 8.84
CA ARG A 145 17.08 -2.46 9.97
C ARG A 145 17.85 -1.15 9.91
N GLU A 146 18.31 -0.76 8.72
CA GLU A 146 18.99 0.52 8.51
C GLU A 146 18.11 1.68 8.96
N SER A 147 16.83 1.71 8.56
CA SER A 147 15.90 2.77 8.97
C SER A 147 15.76 2.90 10.49
N GLU A 148 15.67 1.78 11.22
CA GLU A 148 15.58 1.80 12.69
C GLU A 148 16.82 2.44 13.34
N HIS A 149 18.02 2.16 12.81
CA HIS A 149 19.29 2.66 13.36
C HIS A 149 19.56 4.14 13.05
N ILE A 150 19.17 4.61 11.87
CA ILE A 150 19.32 6.02 11.47
C ILE A 150 18.18 6.89 12.01
N GLY A 151 17.29 6.30 12.80
CA GLY A 151 16.08 6.96 13.27
C GLY A 151 15.29 7.52 12.09
N ILE A 152 15.18 6.77 10.99
CA ILE A 152 14.27 6.93 9.82
C ILE A 152 13.23 5.78 9.86
#